data_AF-A0A967D928-F1
#
_entry.id   AF-A0A967D928-F1
#
_cell.length_a   1.000
_cell.length_b   1.000
_cell.length_c   1.000
_cell.angle_alpha   90.00
_cell.angle_beta   90.00
_cell.angle_gamma   90.00
#
_symmetry.space_group_name_H-M   'P 1'
#
loop_
_entity.id
_entity.type
_entity.pdbx_description
1 polymer ?
#
loop_
_entity_poly.entity_id
_entity_poly.type
_entity_poly.pdbx_seq_one_letter_code
_entity_poly.pdbx_strand_id
1 'polypeptide(L)'
;MNIRNKKDFGAGIMYMVFGLFFALNALNYKMGTAAKMGPGYFPFWLGALLTALGFFVLLKSMSSKNTKEDIGTWNWKIVIWIAGSVVLYGLL
;
A
#
# COMPACT_ATOMS: atom_id res chain seq x y z
N MET A 1 20.15 -13.24 -1.00
CA MET A 1 18.66 -13.17 -1.03
C MET A 1 18.23 -13.17 -2.48
N ASN A 2 17.45 -14.16 -2.93
CA ASN A 2 17.01 -14.24 -4.34
C ASN A 2 15.54 -13.81 -4.42
N ILE A 3 15.27 -12.64 -5.00
CA ILE A 3 13.91 -12.09 -5.13
C ILE A 3 13.24 -12.85 -6.27
N ARG A 4 12.34 -13.79 -5.92
CA ARG A 4 11.70 -14.69 -6.89
C ARG A 4 10.43 -14.07 -7.48
N ASN A 5 9.60 -13.45 -6.65
CA ASN A 5 8.45 -12.68 -7.14
C ASN A 5 8.74 -11.17 -7.01
N LYS A 6 9.19 -10.54 -8.09
CA LYS A 6 9.56 -9.11 -8.09
C LYS A 6 8.32 -8.21 -7.99
N LYS A 7 7.17 -8.66 -8.49
CA LYS A 7 5.91 -7.93 -8.43
C LYS A 7 5.39 -7.83 -7.00
N ASP A 8 5.32 -8.95 -6.30
CA ASP A 8 4.91 -8.98 -4.89
C ASP A 8 5.90 -8.25 -3.99
N PHE A 9 7.21 -8.36 -4.28
CA PHE A 9 8.23 -7.62 -3.55
C PHE A 9 8.02 -6.10 -3.68
N GLY A 10 7.79 -5.61 -4.90
CA GLY A 10 7.49 -4.20 -5.16
C GLY A 10 6.19 -3.73 -4.48
N ALA A 11 5.13 -4.54 -4.55
CA ALA A 11 3.87 -4.25 -3.86
C ALA A 11 4.02 -4.20 -2.34
N GLY A 12 4.79 -5.14 -1.76
CA GLY A 12 5.07 -5.19 -0.32
C GLY A 12 5.81 -3.94 0.17
N ILE A 13 6.82 -3.48 -0.58
CA ILE A 13 7.51 -2.22 -0.30
C ILE A 13 6.55 -1.03 -0.39
N MET A 14 5.74 -0.95 -1.46
CA MET A 14 4.77 0.12 -1.64
C MET A 14 3.81 0.21 -0.44
N TYR A 15 3.21 -0.91 -0.02
CA TYR A 15 2.32 -0.93 1.13
C TYR A 15 3.00 -0.52 2.43
N MET A 16 4.26 -0.92 2.66
CA MET A 16 5.01 -0.47 3.83
C MET A 16 5.31 1.04 3.81
N VAL A 17 5.73 1.58 2.67
CA VAL A 17 6.07 3.01 2.56
C VAL A 17 4.83 3.87 2.80
N PHE A 18 3.72 3.59 2.12
CA PHE A 18 2.47 4.34 2.32
C PHE A 18 1.89 4.09 3.72
N GLY A 19 1.92 2.85 4.21
CA GLY A 19 1.44 2.50 5.54
C GLY A 19 2.18 3.27 6.64
N LEU A 20 3.51 3.31 6.59
CA LEU A 20 4.35 4.08 7.51
C LEU A 20 4.10 5.58 7.36
N PHE A 21 3.99 6.09 6.13
CA PHE A 21 3.70 7.50 5.89
C PHE A 21 2.40 7.91 6.58
N PHE A 22 1.31 7.17 6.39
CA PHE A 22 0.04 7.47 7.03
C PHE A 22 0.08 7.28 8.55
N ALA A 23 0.71 6.21 9.04
CA ALA A 23 0.83 5.97 10.48
C ALA A 23 1.61 7.08 11.19
N LEU A 24 2.75 7.49 10.65
CA LEU A 24 3.58 8.55 11.23
C LEU A 24 2.90 9.92 11.14
N ASN A 25 2.27 10.24 10.01
CA ASN A 25 1.55 11.51 9.88
C ASN A 25 0.35 11.58 10.82
N ALA A 26 -0.34 10.45 11.04
CA ALA A 26 -1.50 10.36 11.92
C ALA A 26 -1.17 10.68 13.38
N LEU A 27 0.08 10.44 13.82
CA LEU A 27 0.55 10.78 15.18
C LEU A 27 0.53 12.29 15.46
N ASN A 28 0.55 13.13 14.42
CA ASN A 28 0.43 14.59 14.58
C ASN A 28 -1.03 15.05 14.83
N TYR A 29 -1.99 14.14 14.74
CA TYR A 29 -3.41 14.43 14.93
C TYR A 29 -3.92 13.86 16.26
N LYS A 30 -5.02 14.43 16.76
CA LYS A 30 -5.67 13.88 17.96
C LYS A 30 -6.23 12.48 17.65
N MET A 31 -5.86 11.49 18.45
CA MET A 31 -6.39 10.13 18.35
C MET A 31 -7.79 9.98 18.93
N GLY A 32 -8.11 10.72 20.01
CA GLY A 32 -9.39 10.52 20.71
C GLY A 32 -9.47 9.13 21.35
N THR A 33 -10.65 8.52 21.32
CA THR A 33 -10.89 7.15 21.82
C THR A 33 -11.58 6.29 20.77
N ALA A 34 -11.65 4.97 20.96
CA ALA A 34 -12.39 4.10 20.06
C ALA A 34 -13.88 4.49 19.93
N ALA A 35 -14.50 5.02 21.00
CA ALA A 35 -15.88 5.48 20.98
C ALA A 35 -16.06 6.89 20.38
N LYS A 36 -15.00 7.71 20.37
CA LYS A 36 -14.97 9.05 19.77
C LYS A 36 -13.64 9.23 19.04
N MET A 37 -13.59 8.65 17.84
CA MET A 37 -12.38 8.63 17.02
C MET A 37 -12.00 10.04 16.59
N GLY A 38 -10.78 10.46 16.94
CA GLY A 38 -10.19 11.67 16.41
C GLY A 38 -9.66 11.46 14.98
N PRO A 39 -9.30 12.54 14.28
CA PRO A 39 -8.88 12.48 12.87
C PRO A 39 -7.63 11.62 12.63
N GLY A 40 -6.77 11.43 13.64
CA GLY A 40 -5.58 10.56 13.54
C GLY A 40 -5.88 9.06 13.76
N TYR A 41 -7.02 8.70 14.36
CA TYR A 41 -7.29 7.32 14.77
C TYR A 41 -7.35 6.37 13.57
N PHE A 42 -8.16 6.71 12.57
CA PHE A 42 -8.36 5.87 11.40
C PHE A 42 -7.10 5.76 10.53
N PRO A 43 -6.44 6.86 10.13
CA PRO A 43 -5.23 6.79 9.30
C PRO A 43 -4.08 6.04 10.00
N PHE A 44 -3.98 6.13 11.33
CA PHE A 44 -2.97 5.40 12.09
C PHE A 44 -3.15 3.88 12.01
N TRP A 45 -4.33 3.39 12.38
CA TRP A 45 -4.59 1.95 12.39
C TRP A 45 -4.60 1.36 10.99
N LEU A 46 -5.13 2.09 10.00
CA LEU A 46 -5.06 1.70 8.60
C LEU A 46 -3.61 1.62 8.12
N GLY A 47 -2.79 2.63 8.43
CA GLY A 47 -1.37 2.67 8.07
C GLY A 47 -0.57 1.55 8.74
N ALA A 48 -0.82 1.27 10.02
CA ALA A 48 -0.20 0.18 10.75
C ALA A 48 -0.55 -1.19 10.14
N LEU A 49 -1.83 -1.42 9.81
CA LEU A 49 -2.27 -2.65 9.15
C LEU A 49 -1.65 -2.81 7.76
N LEU A 50 -1.65 -1.75 6.94
CA LEU A 50 -1.01 -1.74 5.63
C LEU A 50 0.48 -2.05 5.72
N THR A 51 1.17 -1.50 6.71
CA THR A 51 2.59 -1.77 6.95
C THR A 51 2.82 -3.24 7.30
N ALA A 52 2.01 -3.80 8.20
CA ALA A 52 2.10 -5.20 8.58
C ALA A 52 1.83 -6.14 7.39
N LEU A 53 0.80 -5.86 6.59
CA LEU A 53 0.49 -6.62 5.38
C LEU A 53 1.61 -6.51 4.34
N GLY A 54 2.13 -5.31 4.11
CA GLY A 54 3.26 -5.07 3.20
C GLY A 54 4.50 -5.85 3.62
N PHE A 55 4.81 -5.87 4.91
CA PHE A 55 5.90 -6.67 5.47
C PHE A 55 5.70 -8.17 5.24
N PHE A 56 4.49 -8.68 5.49
CA PHE A 56 4.16 -10.08 5.26
C PHE A 56 4.27 -10.47 3.77
N VAL A 57 3.78 -9.63 2.87
CA VAL A 57 3.90 -9.82 1.41
C VAL A 57 5.36 -9.79 0.97
N LEU A 58 6.17 -8.88 1.51
CA LEU A 58 7.59 -8.79 1.20
C LEU A 58 8.33 -10.07 1.65
N LEU A 59 8.10 -10.53 2.89
CA LEU A 59 8.66 -11.80 3.37
C LEU A 59 8.24 -12.98 2.50
N LYS A 60 6.96 -13.05 2.14
CA LYS A 60 6.43 -14.10 1.26
C LYS A 60 7.13 -14.06 -0.10
N SER A 61 7.32 -12.88 -0.71
CA SER A 61 7.94 -12.74 -2.04
C SER A 61 9.38 -13.28 -2.12
N MET A 62 10.09 -13.29 -0.99
CA MET A 62 11.44 -13.84 -0.86
C MET A 62 11.48 -15.34 -0.56
N SER A 63 10.34 -15.95 -0.25
CA SER A 63 10.25 -17.38 0.07
C SER A 63 10.61 -18.26 -1.12
N SER A 64 11.42 -19.30 -0.87
CA SER A 64 11.93 -20.24 -1.87
C SER A 64 10.83 -21.07 -2.56
N LYS A 65 9.61 -21.07 -2.03
CA LYS A 65 8.47 -21.83 -2.59
C LYS A 65 7.74 -21.11 -3.72
N ASN A 66 8.05 -19.84 -4.00
CA ASN A 66 7.33 -19.06 -5.01
C ASN A 66 7.88 -19.24 -6.43
N THR A 67 6.95 -19.26 -7.38
CA THR A 67 7.20 -19.18 -8.81
C THR A 67 7.94 -17.88 -9.14
N LYS A 68 8.90 -17.94 -10.07
CA LYS A 68 9.59 -16.75 -10.54
C LYS A 68 8.62 -15.93 -11.39
N GLU A 69 8.22 -14.77 -10.89
CA GLU A 69 7.41 -13.81 -11.61
C GLU A 69 8.18 -12.49 -11.72
N ASP A 70 8.40 -12.07 -12.96
CA ASP A 70 8.96 -10.77 -13.28
C ASP A 70 7.87 -9.70 -13.31
N ILE A 71 8.29 -8.45 -13.11
CA ILE A 71 7.41 -7.29 -13.28
C ILE A 71 7.16 -7.16 -14.78
N GLY A 72 5.92 -7.43 -15.20
CA GLY A 72 5.50 -7.24 -16.59
C GLY A 72 5.63 -5.78 -17.05
N THR A 73 5.52 -5.55 -18.36
CA THR A 73 5.59 -4.21 -18.94
C THR A 73 4.49 -3.30 -18.39
N TRP A 74 4.85 -2.07 -18.02
CA TRP A 74 3.90 -1.09 -17.51
C TRP A 74 2.93 -0.63 -18.62
N ASN A 75 1.64 -0.89 -18.44
CA ASN A 75 0.63 -0.55 -19.44
C ASN A 75 0.06 0.85 -19.19
N TRP A 76 0.79 1.87 -19.64
CA TRP A 76 0.43 3.28 -19.48
C TRP A 76 -0.96 3.63 -20.04
N LYS A 77 -1.39 2.96 -21.10
CA LYS A 77 -2.72 3.17 -21.68
C LYS A 77 -3.81 2.86 -20.66
N ILE A 78 -3.71 1.72 -19.96
CA ILE A 78 -4.68 1.32 -18.93
C ILE A 78 -4.66 2.32 -17.76
N VAL A 79 -3.48 2.72 -17.30
CA VAL A 79 -3.34 3.69 -16.19
C VAL A 79 -4.03 5.01 -16.52
N ILE A 80 -3.82 5.53 -17.73
CA ILE A 80 -4.44 6.78 -18.19
C ILE A 80 -5.97 6.64 -18.27
N TRP A 81 -6.48 5.51 -18.77
CA TRP A 81 -7.93 5.29 -18.86
C TRP A 81 -8.60 5.23 -17.49
N ILE A 82 -8.00 4.53 -16.52
CA ILE A 82 -8.55 4.43 -15.16
C ILE A 82 -8.45 5.77 -14.43
N ALA A 83 -7.29 6.43 -14.47
CA ALA A 83 -7.13 7.73 -13.81
C ALA A 83 -8.02 8.80 -14.47
N GLY A 84 -8.08 8.80 -15.80
CA GLY A 84 -8.89 9.73 -16.58
C GLY A 84 -10.38 9.58 -16.30
N SER A 85 -10.90 8.35 -16.13
CA SER A 85 -12.32 8.16 -15.82
C SER A 85 -12.68 8.69 -14.43
N VAL A 86 -11.82 8.50 -13.43
CA VAL A 86 -12.02 9.03 -12.07
C VAL A 86 -11.98 10.55 -12.07
N VAL A 87 -11.04 11.16 -12.80
CA VAL A 87 -10.93 12.63 -12.93
C VAL A 87 -12.16 13.20 -13.63
N LEU A 88 -12.58 12.62 -14.75
CA LEU A 88 -13.79 13.05 -15.47
C LEU A 88 -15.04 12.92 -14.60
N TYR A 89 -15.17 11.84 -13.84
CA TYR A 89 -16.28 11.65 -12.91
C TYR A 89 -16.29 12.72 -11.81
N GLY A 90 -15.13 13.09 -11.26
CA GLY A 90 -15.05 14.14 -10.24
C GLY A 90 -15.28 15.57 -10.75
N LEU A 91 -15.19 15.79 -12.07
CA LEU A 91 -15.43 17.09 -12.70
C LEU A 91 -16.90 17.28 -13.14
N LEU A 92 -17.64 16.18 -13.31
CA LEU A 92 -19.07 16.17 -13.66
C LEU A 92 -19.94 16.31 -12.41
#